data_AF-A0A7Y6L5L4-F1
#
_entry.id   AF-A0A7Y6L5L4-F1
#
_cell.length_a   1.000
_cell.length_b   1.000
_cell.length_c   1.000
_cell.angle_alpha   90.00
_cell.angle_beta   90.00
_cell.angle_gamma   90.00
#
_symmetry.space_group_name_H-M   'P 1'
#
loop_
_entity.id
_entity.type
_entity.pdbx_description
1 polymer ?
#
loop_
_entity_poly.entity_id
_entity_poly.type
_entity_poly.pdbx_seq_one_letter_code
_entity_poly.pdbx_strand_id
1 'polypeptide(L)'
;MQQFVLERDDPSLAAMAKMTGYSRQALHKALRGPDLPSQSLVKTVVGALFQSREEEESEADASQRKQAIRRALDALGAAVADKTARERGIAPGSTLQNEPSAASEGRSRGERGPAFERFTNELRRTHELAGRPTLDSITRELLMTNNRVAPSRSTLSDWLTGRTIPRDWPTLHVLLEALQRMSGGERRLPRDTKARLEQMWQMAWDERQSQRRGP
;
A
#
# COMPACT_ATOMS: atom_id res chain seq x y z
N MET A 1 -17.06 22.29 7.29
CA MET A 1 -16.96 22.42 5.83
C MET A 1 -18.03 23.32 5.21
N GLN A 2 -19.29 23.33 5.67
CA GLN A 2 -20.33 24.19 5.09
C GLN A 2 -20.09 25.72 5.24
N GLN A 3 -19.49 26.19 6.33
CA GLN A 3 -19.17 27.61 6.51
C GLN A 3 -17.97 28.07 5.66
N PHE A 4 -17.02 27.16 5.37
CA PHE A 4 -15.85 27.49 4.55
C PHE A 4 -16.19 27.69 3.06
N VAL A 5 -17.36 27.20 2.64
CA VAL A 5 -17.89 27.28 1.27
C VAL A 5 -18.72 28.55 1.06
N LEU A 6 -19.24 29.17 2.12
CA LEU A 6 -20.10 30.37 2.00
C LEU A 6 -19.33 31.71 2.05
N GLU A 7 -18.11 31.73 2.60
CA GLU A 7 -17.36 32.98 2.83
C GLU A 7 -16.29 33.32 1.78
N ARG A 8 -16.00 32.43 0.82
CA ARG A 8 -14.97 32.64 -0.21
C ARG A 8 -15.55 32.39 -1.59
N ASP A 9 -15.97 33.47 -2.27
CA ASP A 9 -16.39 33.55 -3.69
C ASP A 9 -16.53 32.18 -4.36
N ASP A 10 -17.67 31.55 -4.08
CA ASP A 10 -17.94 30.16 -4.40
C ASP A 10 -18.11 30.07 -5.93
N PRO A 11 -17.23 29.36 -6.67
CA PRO A 11 -17.47 29.15 -8.09
C PRO A 11 -18.78 28.40 -8.19
N SER A 12 -19.79 29.02 -8.82
CA SER A 12 -21.12 28.41 -8.96
C SER A 12 -20.99 26.95 -9.41
N LEU A 13 -21.89 26.06 -8.98
CA LEU A 13 -21.86 24.65 -9.42
C LEU A 13 -21.78 24.49 -10.95
N ALA A 14 -22.23 25.50 -11.72
CA ALA A 14 -22.07 25.57 -13.17
C ALA A 14 -20.61 25.77 -13.61
N ALA A 15 -19.85 26.64 -12.92
CA ALA A 15 -18.42 26.83 -13.15
C ALA A 15 -17.63 25.54 -12.81
N MET A 16 -17.91 24.92 -11.65
CA MET A 16 -17.28 23.64 -11.30
C MET A 16 -17.60 22.52 -12.31
N ALA A 17 -18.84 22.46 -12.80
CA ALA A 17 -19.22 21.50 -13.84
C ALA A 17 -18.42 21.71 -15.13
N LYS A 18 -18.26 22.98 -15.55
CA LYS A 18 -17.48 23.33 -16.74
C LYS A 18 -15.99 23.00 -16.59
N MET A 19 -15.41 23.22 -15.40
CA MET A 19 -14.00 22.97 -15.13
C MET A 19 -13.66 21.49 -15.00
N THR A 20 -14.57 20.69 -14.45
CA THR A 20 -14.29 19.29 -14.09
C THR A 20 -14.85 18.27 -15.09
N GLY A 21 -15.75 18.69 -15.97
CA GLY A 21 -16.45 17.80 -16.91
C GLY A 21 -17.55 16.94 -16.29
N TYR A 22 -17.81 17.08 -14.97
CA TYR A 22 -18.88 16.35 -14.30
C TYR A 22 -20.22 17.10 -14.38
N SER A 23 -21.32 16.35 -14.37
CA SER A 23 -22.65 16.95 -14.36
C SER A 23 -22.92 17.69 -13.05
N ARG A 24 -23.73 18.76 -13.13
CA ARG A 24 -24.14 19.55 -11.97
C ARG A 24 -24.81 18.70 -10.89
N GLN A 25 -25.58 17.69 -11.30
CA GLN A 25 -26.25 16.76 -10.40
C GLN A 25 -25.27 15.82 -9.70
N ALA A 26 -24.22 15.34 -10.39
CA ALA A 26 -23.17 14.53 -9.78
C ALA A 26 -22.38 15.33 -8.74
N LEU A 27 -22.02 16.59 -9.05
CA LEU A 27 -21.37 17.50 -8.10
C LEU A 27 -22.27 17.83 -6.91
N HIS A 28 -23.57 18.07 -7.15
CA HIS A 28 -24.51 18.31 -6.06
C HIS A 28 -24.67 17.07 -5.17
N LYS A 29 -24.79 15.87 -5.75
CA LYS A 29 -24.87 14.61 -5.00
C LYS A 29 -23.58 14.32 -4.22
N ALA A 30 -22.42 14.64 -4.79
CA ALA A 30 -21.13 14.50 -4.15
C ALA A 30 -20.92 15.46 -2.97
N LEU A 31 -21.38 16.70 -3.08
CA LEU A 31 -21.16 17.74 -2.08
C LEU A 31 -22.26 17.81 -1.01
N ARG A 32 -23.49 17.42 -1.35
CA ARG A 32 -24.68 17.54 -0.48
C ARG A 32 -25.45 16.23 -0.30
N GLY A 33 -25.14 15.19 -1.06
CA GLY A 33 -25.84 13.91 -0.96
C GLY A 33 -25.38 13.08 0.24
N PRO A 34 -26.16 12.03 0.58
CA PRO A 34 -25.83 11.11 1.64
C PRO A 34 -24.64 10.21 1.30
N ASP A 35 -24.27 10.08 0.02
CA ASP A 35 -23.19 9.23 -0.46
C ASP A 35 -21.84 9.96 -0.46
N LEU A 36 -20.75 9.26 -0.11
CA LEU A 36 -19.41 9.85 -0.22
C LEU A 36 -19.01 10.02 -1.70
N PRO A 37 -18.38 11.16 -2.08
CA PRO A 37 -17.83 11.31 -3.41
C PRO A 37 -16.70 10.31 -3.67
N SER A 38 -16.58 9.86 -4.92
CA SER A 38 -15.45 9.02 -5.32
C SER A 38 -14.13 9.78 -5.16
N GLN A 39 -13.06 9.06 -4.81
CA GLN A 39 -11.73 9.66 -4.68
C GLN A 39 -11.25 10.31 -5.99
N SER A 40 -11.68 9.77 -7.14
CA SER A 40 -11.40 10.36 -8.45
C SER A 40 -12.06 11.73 -8.61
N LEU A 41 -13.34 11.87 -8.25
CA LEU A 41 -14.07 13.12 -8.32
C LEU A 41 -13.42 14.19 -7.43
N VAL A 42 -13.06 13.84 -6.20
CA VAL A 42 -12.38 14.76 -5.28
C VAL A 42 -11.06 15.25 -5.87
N LYS A 43 -10.24 14.33 -6.41
CA LYS A 43 -8.97 14.70 -7.07
C LYS A 43 -9.18 15.62 -8.27
N THR A 44 -10.18 15.36 -9.11
CA THR A 44 -10.47 16.19 -10.28
C THR A 44 -10.96 17.58 -9.89
N VAL A 45 -11.86 17.69 -8.90
CA VAL A 45 -12.36 18.99 -8.40
C VAL A 45 -11.23 19.79 -7.78
N VAL A 46 -10.40 19.16 -6.94
CA VAL A 46 -9.21 19.80 -6.36
C VAL A 46 -8.26 20.26 -7.47
N GLY A 47 -7.87 19.37 -8.39
CA GLY A 47 -6.98 19.74 -9.50
C GLY A 47 -7.50 20.92 -10.33
N ALA A 48 -8.79 20.90 -10.66
CA ALA A 48 -9.42 21.97 -11.43
C ALA A 48 -9.42 23.32 -10.69
N LEU A 49 -9.76 23.34 -9.39
CA LEU A 49 -9.76 24.58 -8.59
C LEU A 49 -8.37 25.19 -8.43
N PHE A 50 -7.31 24.39 -8.55
CA PHE A 50 -5.93 24.84 -8.34
C PHE A 50 -5.14 25.09 -9.63
N GLN A 51 -5.48 24.45 -10.77
CA GLN A 51 -4.83 24.71 -12.06
C GLN A 51 -5.16 26.10 -12.62
N SER A 52 -6.36 26.63 -12.35
CA SER A 52 -6.80 27.92 -12.93
C SER A 52 -6.17 29.15 -12.29
N ARG A 53 -5.20 29.00 -11.37
CA ARG A 53 -4.68 30.12 -10.57
C ARG A 53 -3.15 30.17 -10.46
N GLU A 54 -2.43 29.33 -11.21
CA GLU A 54 -0.96 29.33 -11.22
C GLU A 54 -0.34 30.48 -12.03
N GLU A 55 -1.12 31.27 -12.77
CA GLU A 55 -0.56 32.30 -13.67
C GLU A 55 -0.20 33.64 -13.00
N GLU A 56 -0.59 33.92 -11.75
CA GLU A 56 -0.35 35.25 -11.11
C GLU A 56 0.07 35.22 -9.63
N GLU A 57 0.43 34.07 -9.04
CA GLU A 57 0.70 34.00 -7.60
C GLU A 57 2.19 33.98 -7.21
N SER A 58 2.54 34.81 -6.22
CA SER A 58 3.85 34.84 -5.57
C SER A 58 4.24 33.47 -5.01
N GLU A 59 5.53 33.11 -5.08
CA GLU A 59 6.07 31.83 -4.63
C GLU A 59 5.79 31.55 -3.13
N ALA A 60 5.69 32.62 -2.32
CA ALA A 60 5.32 32.54 -0.91
C ALA A 60 3.86 32.09 -0.72
N ASP A 61 2.94 32.59 -1.55
CA ASP A 61 1.51 32.25 -1.49
C ASP A 61 1.25 30.82 -1.97
N ALA A 62 2.01 30.37 -2.98
CA ALA A 62 1.96 29.00 -3.49
C ALA A 62 2.30 27.96 -2.40
N SER A 63 3.29 28.26 -1.54
CA SER A 63 3.70 27.36 -0.45
C SER A 63 2.65 27.26 0.67
N GLN A 64 2.11 28.40 1.11
CA GLN A 64 1.03 28.42 2.10
C GLN A 64 -0.22 27.69 1.58
N ARG A 65 -0.54 27.87 0.30
CA ARG A 65 -1.63 27.17 -0.38
C ARG A 65 -1.43 25.66 -0.42
N LYS A 66 -0.25 25.17 -0.84
CA LYS A 66 0.07 23.73 -0.82
C LYS A 66 -0.13 23.12 0.57
N GLN A 67 0.27 23.85 1.61
CA GLN A 67 0.08 23.41 2.99
C GLN A 67 -1.41 23.37 3.39
N ALA A 68 -2.20 24.36 2.99
CA ALA A 68 -3.65 24.39 3.21
C ALA A 68 -4.36 23.22 2.48
N ILE A 69 -3.96 22.91 1.24
CA ILE A 69 -4.49 21.76 0.48
C ILE A 69 -4.20 20.47 1.21
N ARG A 70 -2.96 20.29 1.69
CA ARG A 70 -2.58 19.08 2.42
C ARG A 70 -3.44 18.90 3.67
N ARG A 71 -3.64 19.97 4.46
CA ARG A 71 -4.54 19.95 5.63
C ARG A 71 -5.99 19.63 5.25
N ALA A 72 -6.49 20.15 4.14
CA ALA A 72 -7.84 19.87 3.66
C ALA A 72 -8.00 18.40 3.22
N LEU A 73 -7.01 17.84 2.52
CA LEU A 73 -7.00 16.43 2.12
C LEU A 73 -6.91 15.50 3.33
N ASP A 74 -6.08 15.84 4.32
CA ASP A 74 -5.96 15.08 5.58
C ASP A 74 -7.29 15.11 6.35
N ALA A 75 -7.93 16.28 6.46
CA ALA A 75 -9.25 16.41 7.09
C ALA A 75 -10.34 15.61 6.37
N LEU A 76 -10.31 15.57 5.02
CA LEU A 76 -11.24 14.80 4.23
C LEU A 76 -10.99 13.29 4.38
N GLY A 77 -9.73 12.87 4.45
CA GLY A 77 -9.36 11.49 4.77
C GLY A 77 -9.87 11.04 6.14
N ALA A 78 -9.74 11.90 7.16
CA ALA A 78 -10.27 11.63 8.49
C ALA A 78 -11.81 11.54 8.50
N ALA A 79 -12.51 12.43 7.79
CA ALA A 79 -13.97 12.40 7.69
C ALA A 79 -14.50 11.13 6.97
N VAL A 80 -13.80 10.69 5.92
CA VAL A 80 -14.12 9.43 5.22
C VAL A 80 -13.91 8.24 6.15
N ALA A 81 -12.80 8.22 6.91
CA ALA A 81 -12.53 7.17 7.89
C ALA A 81 -13.61 7.10 8.98
N ASP A 82 -14.00 8.24 9.55
CA ASP A 82 -15.07 8.32 10.56
C ASP A 82 -16.41 7.81 10.02
N LYS A 83 -16.78 8.21 8.79
CA LYS A 83 -18.01 7.72 8.17
C LYS A 83 -17.96 6.21 7.89
N THR A 84 -16.83 5.71 7.40
CA THR A 84 -16.64 4.26 7.16
C THR A 84 -16.71 3.47 8.47
N ALA A 85 -16.21 4.03 9.58
CA ALA A 85 -16.33 3.43 10.91
C ALA A 85 -17.80 3.36 11.36
N ARG A 86 -18.56 4.44 11.19
CA ARG A 86 -20.01 4.48 11.54
C ARG A 86 -20.82 3.46 10.73
N GLU A 87 -20.58 3.33 9.42
CA GLU A 87 -21.26 2.34 8.57
C GLU A 87 -20.95 0.88 8.98
N ARG A 88 -19.79 0.64 9.60
CA ARG A 88 -19.40 -0.67 10.15
C ARG A 88 -19.89 -0.91 11.58
N GLY A 89 -20.68 0.00 12.15
CA GLY A 89 -21.13 -0.09 13.54
C GLY A 89 -20.02 0.12 14.56
N ILE A 90 -18.89 0.71 14.16
CA ILE A 90 -17.80 1.06 15.06
C ILE A 90 -18.13 2.44 15.63
N ALA A 91 -18.40 2.51 16.94
CA ALA A 91 -18.82 3.73 17.59
C ALA A 91 -17.77 4.86 17.45
N PRO A 92 -18.17 6.06 17.00
CA PRO A 92 -17.26 7.20 16.88
C PRO A 92 -16.90 7.68 18.29
N GLY A 93 -15.63 7.58 18.64
CA GLY A 93 -15.13 7.84 20.00
C GLY A 93 -14.36 6.68 20.62
N SER A 94 -14.38 5.48 20.01
CA SER A 94 -13.30 4.51 20.22
C SER A 94 -12.07 4.94 19.42
N THR A 95 -11.57 6.13 19.76
CA THR A 95 -10.17 6.45 19.54
C THR A 95 -9.45 5.48 20.45
N LEU A 96 -9.12 4.32 19.90
CA LEU A 96 -8.07 3.47 20.42
C LEU A 96 -6.89 4.41 20.62
N GLN A 97 -6.69 4.85 21.86
CA GLN A 97 -5.35 5.14 22.31
C GLN A 97 -4.56 3.93 21.85
N ASN A 98 -3.65 4.15 20.91
CA ASN A 98 -2.51 3.28 20.71
C ASN A 98 -1.70 3.33 22.01
N GLU A 99 -2.26 2.78 23.09
CA GLU A 99 -1.43 1.99 23.97
C GLU A 99 -0.83 0.91 23.07
N PRO A 100 0.51 0.79 23.00
CA PRO A 100 1.10 -0.39 22.39
C PRO A 100 0.50 -1.57 23.13
N SER A 101 -0.42 -2.26 22.46
CA SER A 101 -1.14 -3.41 23.02
C SER A 101 -0.12 -4.52 23.22
N ALA A 102 0.53 -4.49 24.39
CA ALA A 102 1.40 -5.53 24.94
C ALA A 102 0.64 -6.85 25.18
N ALA A 103 -0.68 -6.85 24.97
CA ALA A 103 -1.55 -8.01 25.12
C ALA A 103 -1.66 -8.89 23.86
N SER A 104 -0.92 -8.61 22.78
CA SER A 104 -0.86 -9.47 21.58
C SER A 104 0.43 -10.30 21.46
N GLU A 105 1.24 -10.35 22.51
CA GLU A 105 2.45 -11.20 22.60
C GLU A 105 2.15 -12.68 22.87
N GLY A 106 0.91 -13.05 23.20
CA GLY A 106 0.62 -14.34 23.84
C GLY A 106 0.10 -15.48 22.97
N ARG A 107 -0.10 -15.32 21.66
CA ARG A 107 -0.27 -16.51 20.80
C ARG A 107 1.10 -16.95 20.38
N SER A 108 1.72 -17.76 21.24
CA SER A 108 2.99 -18.45 21.06
C SER A 108 3.21 -18.67 19.57
N ARG A 109 4.00 -17.77 19.00
CA ARG A 109 4.43 -17.80 17.60
C ARG A 109 5.23 -19.09 17.55
N GLY A 110 4.55 -20.21 17.23
CA GLY A 110 5.09 -21.56 17.40
C GLY A 110 6.53 -21.56 16.95
N GLU A 111 7.42 -22.00 17.84
CA GLU A 111 8.87 -21.91 17.66
C GLU A 111 9.20 -22.22 16.21
N ARG A 112 9.62 -21.17 15.50
CA ARG A 112 10.01 -21.31 14.10
C ARG A 112 11.25 -22.18 14.13
N GLY A 113 11.23 -23.26 13.37
CA GLY A 113 12.37 -24.13 13.34
C GLY A 113 13.58 -23.44 12.70
N PRO A 114 14.80 -23.90 13.01
CA PRO A 114 16.03 -23.29 12.54
C PRO A 114 16.20 -23.33 11.00
N ALA A 115 15.56 -24.27 10.29
CA ALA A 115 15.62 -24.30 8.83
C ALA A 115 14.78 -23.16 8.22
N PHE A 116 13.59 -22.92 8.77
CA PHE A 116 12.72 -21.81 8.39
C PHE A 116 13.42 -20.44 8.52
N GLU A 117 14.13 -20.22 9.64
CA GLU A 117 14.83 -18.96 9.89
C GLU A 117 15.99 -18.74 8.91
N ARG A 118 16.80 -19.78 8.66
CA ARG A 118 17.89 -19.73 7.69
C ARG A 118 17.38 -19.38 6.29
N PHE A 119 16.31 -20.04 5.83
CA PHE A 119 15.69 -19.73 4.55
C PHE A 119 15.22 -18.28 4.47
N THR A 120 14.51 -17.80 5.49
CA THR A 120 13.99 -16.43 5.54
C THR A 120 15.11 -15.40 5.48
N ASN A 121 16.18 -15.62 6.25
CA ASN A 121 17.33 -14.73 6.29
C ASN A 121 18.04 -14.66 4.94
N GLU A 122 18.19 -15.80 4.27
CA GLU A 122 18.82 -15.85 2.95
C GLU A 122 17.94 -15.19 1.86
N LEU A 123 16.62 -15.37 1.94
CA LEU A 123 15.69 -14.68 1.05
C LEU A 123 15.73 -13.15 1.26
N ARG A 124 15.79 -12.70 2.52
CA ARG A 124 15.94 -11.27 2.86
C ARG A 124 17.26 -10.72 2.33
N ARG A 125 18.36 -11.42 2.55
CA ARG A 125 19.67 -11.05 2.02
C ARG A 125 19.65 -10.92 0.50
N THR A 126 18.98 -11.84 -0.20
CA THR A 126 18.81 -11.80 -1.65
C THR A 126 18.03 -10.55 -2.09
N HIS A 127 16.96 -10.19 -1.37
CA HIS A 127 16.21 -8.95 -1.60
C HIS A 127 17.06 -7.69 -1.35
N GLU A 128 17.94 -7.70 -0.36
CA GLU A 128 18.87 -6.59 -0.09
C GLU A 128 19.93 -6.44 -1.18
N LEU A 129 20.51 -7.55 -1.65
CA LEU A 129 21.46 -7.55 -2.77
C LEU A 129 20.82 -7.04 -4.06
N ALA A 130 19.52 -7.30 -4.26
CA ALA A 130 18.74 -6.74 -5.35
C ALA A 130 18.46 -5.22 -5.23
N GLY A 131 18.98 -4.54 -4.20
CA GLY A 131 18.81 -3.11 -4.00
C GLY A 131 17.54 -2.73 -3.23
N ARG A 132 16.95 -3.68 -2.48
CA ARG A 132 15.70 -3.50 -1.72
C ARG A 132 14.55 -2.96 -2.59
N PRO A 133 14.24 -3.60 -3.73
CA PRO A 133 13.15 -3.16 -4.58
C PRO A 133 11.82 -3.13 -3.80
N THR A 134 10.96 -2.17 -4.12
CA THR A 134 9.64 -2.08 -3.48
C THR A 134 8.78 -3.29 -3.85
N LEU A 135 7.85 -3.66 -2.98
CA LEU A 135 6.92 -4.78 -3.24
C LEU A 135 6.08 -4.55 -4.51
N ASP A 136 5.75 -3.29 -4.82
CA ASP A 136 5.04 -2.91 -6.04
C ASP A 136 5.90 -3.15 -7.28
N SER A 137 7.18 -2.79 -7.23
CA SER A 137 8.13 -3.04 -8.31
C SER A 137 8.32 -4.53 -8.56
N ILE A 138 8.45 -5.34 -7.49
CA ILE A 138 8.54 -6.81 -7.61
C ILE A 138 7.26 -7.38 -8.23
N THR A 139 6.08 -6.97 -7.75
CA THR A 139 4.80 -7.46 -8.27
C THR A 139 4.65 -7.12 -9.75
N ARG A 140 5.02 -5.90 -10.15
CA ARG A 140 5.00 -5.46 -11.55
C ARG A 140 5.94 -6.30 -12.43
N GLU A 141 7.16 -6.54 -11.96
CA GLU A 141 8.14 -7.38 -12.67
C GLU A 141 7.64 -8.82 -12.86
N LEU A 142 7.02 -9.39 -11.82
CA LEU A 142 6.43 -10.73 -11.87
C LEU A 142 5.29 -10.82 -12.89
N LEU A 143 4.44 -9.79 -12.98
CA LEU A 143 3.37 -9.71 -13.98
C LEU A 143 3.92 -9.59 -15.40
N MET A 144 5.02 -8.87 -15.60
CA MET A 144 5.68 -8.74 -16.91
C MET A 144 6.36 -10.03 -17.38
N THR A 145 6.84 -10.86 -16.44
CA THR A 145 7.55 -12.12 -16.76
C THR A 145 6.61 -13.28 -17.09
N ASN A 146 5.36 -13.01 -17.45
CA ASN A 146 4.39 -14.00 -17.94
C ASN A 146 3.87 -14.99 -16.88
N ASN A 147 3.90 -14.61 -15.60
CA ASN A 147 3.32 -15.44 -14.54
C ASN A 147 1.84 -15.09 -14.35
N ARG A 148 0.94 -16.00 -14.75
CA ARG A 148 -0.53 -15.81 -14.72
C ARG A 148 -1.10 -15.51 -13.33
N VAL A 149 -0.34 -15.80 -12.27
CA VAL A 149 -0.71 -15.51 -10.89
C VAL A 149 0.51 -14.96 -10.16
N ALA A 150 0.69 -13.64 -10.20
CA ALA A 150 1.68 -12.98 -9.36
C ALA A 150 1.19 -12.99 -7.89
N PRO A 151 2.04 -13.36 -6.91
CA PRO A 151 1.70 -13.22 -5.50
C PRO A 151 1.36 -11.75 -5.18
N SER A 152 0.37 -11.55 -4.32
CA SER A 152 -0.01 -10.21 -3.89
C SER A 152 1.10 -9.56 -3.05
N ARG A 153 1.03 -8.24 -2.87
CA ARG A 153 1.95 -7.48 -2.00
C ARG A 153 2.00 -8.04 -0.57
N SER A 154 0.86 -8.42 -0.02
CA SER A 154 0.80 -8.98 1.34
C SER A 154 1.50 -10.33 1.42
N THR A 155 1.32 -11.19 0.41
CA THR A 155 2.02 -12.48 0.32
C THR A 155 3.54 -12.30 0.21
N LEU A 156 4.01 -11.37 -0.65
CA LEU A 156 5.44 -11.05 -0.75
C LEU A 156 6.00 -10.51 0.57
N SER A 157 5.27 -9.63 1.25
CA SER A 157 5.66 -9.12 2.57
C SER A 157 5.75 -10.23 3.61
N ASP A 158 4.77 -11.15 3.63
CA ASP A 158 4.77 -12.29 4.52
C ASP A 158 5.95 -13.24 4.26
N TRP A 159 6.42 -13.38 3.01
CA TRP A 159 7.61 -14.18 2.70
C TRP A 159 8.90 -13.50 3.19
N LEU A 160 9.09 -12.21 2.90
CA LEU A 160 10.31 -11.47 3.26
C LEU A 160 10.47 -11.25 4.77
N THR A 161 9.35 -11.21 5.50
CA THR A 161 9.32 -11.16 6.97
C THR A 161 9.39 -12.55 7.62
N GLY A 162 9.38 -13.61 6.80
CA GLY A 162 9.30 -14.99 7.27
C GLY A 162 8.02 -15.28 8.02
N ARG A 163 6.92 -14.58 7.77
CA ARG A 163 5.62 -14.99 8.30
C ARG A 163 5.13 -16.27 7.64
N THR A 164 5.38 -16.41 6.35
CA THR A 164 5.07 -17.62 5.58
C THR A 164 6.22 -17.93 4.62
N ILE A 165 6.20 -19.13 4.02
CA ILE A 165 7.11 -19.51 2.93
C ILE A 165 6.28 -19.82 1.68
N PRO A 166 6.85 -19.63 0.47
CA PRO A 166 6.24 -20.08 -0.78
C PRO A 166 5.85 -21.55 -0.70
N ARG A 167 4.70 -21.91 -1.29
CA ARG A 167 4.17 -23.30 -1.23
C ARG A 167 4.85 -24.23 -2.22
N ASP A 168 5.39 -23.67 -3.28
CA ASP A 168 5.97 -24.39 -4.40
C ASP A 168 7.25 -23.70 -4.87
N TRP A 169 8.20 -24.51 -5.33
CA TRP A 169 9.47 -24.04 -5.84
C TRP A 169 9.35 -23.14 -7.08
N PRO A 170 8.50 -23.44 -8.09
CA PRO A 170 8.35 -22.58 -9.25
C PRO A 170 8.01 -21.12 -8.91
N THR A 171 7.11 -20.90 -7.95
CA THR A 171 6.76 -19.55 -7.49
C THR A 171 7.94 -18.81 -6.88
N LEU A 172 8.73 -19.49 -6.04
CA LEU A 172 9.96 -18.92 -5.47
C LEU A 172 11.00 -18.65 -6.56
N HIS A 173 11.17 -19.57 -7.51
CA HIS A 173 12.12 -19.42 -8.61
C HIS A 173 11.83 -18.16 -9.45
N VAL A 174 10.57 -17.91 -9.82
CA VAL A 174 10.20 -16.70 -10.58
C VAL A 174 10.44 -15.43 -9.76
N LEU A 175 10.22 -15.46 -8.43
CA LEU A 175 10.61 -14.35 -7.55
C LEU A 175 12.12 -14.09 -7.59
N LEU A 176 12.94 -15.13 -7.52
CA LEU A 176 14.39 -14.98 -7.58
C LEU A 176 14.87 -14.44 -8.93
N GLU A 177 14.22 -14.84 -10.02
CA GLU A 177 14.51 -14.26 -11.35
C GLU A 177 14.16 -12.79 -11.44
N ALA A 178 13.00 -12.38 -10.91
CA ALA A 178 12.62 -10.97 -10.84
C ALA A 178 13.66 -10.17 -10.04
N LEU A 179 14.05 -10.65 -8.85
CA LEU A 179 15.08 -10.00 -8.03
C LEU A 179 16.44 -9.93 -8.74
N GLN A 180 16.81 -10.97 -9.49
CA GLN A 180 18.05 -11.00 -10.27
C GLN A 180 18.05 -9.98 -11.43
N ARG A 181 16.92 -9.78 -12.11
CA ARG A 181 16.81 -8.73 -13.15
C ARG A 181 16.88 -7.34 -12.55
N MET A 182 16.28 -7.15 -11.38
CA MET A 182 16.27 -5.87 -10.67
C MET A 182 17.62 -5.50 -10.05
N SER A 183 18.51 -6.47 -9.78
CA SER A 183 19.76 -6.22 -9.06
C SER A 183 20.77 -5.35 -9.82
N GLY A 184 20.57 -5.09 -11.11
CA GLY A 184 21.51 -4.32 -11.94
C GLY A 184 22.88 -4.99 -12.07
N GLY A 185 23.67 -4.56 -13.06
CA GLY A 185 24.93 -5.22 -13.43
C GLY A 185 26.00 -5.26 -12.31
N GLU A 186 26.00 -4.29 -11.41
CA GLU A 186 27.03 -4.15 -10.36
C GLU A 186 26.78 -5.03 -9.12
N ARG A 187 25.52 -5.44 -8.87
CA ARG A 187 25.15 -6.24 -7.68
C ARG A 187 24.54 -7.58 -8.08
N ARG A 188 25.20 -8.28 -9.01
CA ARG A 188 24.75 -9.60 -9.44
C ARG A 188 24.72 -10.55 -8.25
N LEU A 189 23.57 -11.21 -8.08
CA LEU A 189 23.44 -12.32 -7.15
C LEU A 189 24.48 -13.41 -7.49
N PRO A 190 25.12 -14.03 -6.49
CA PRO A 190 25.99 -15.18 -6.70
C PRO A 190 25.28 -16.27 -7.52
N ARG A 191 25.99 -16.92 -8.45
CA ARG A 191 25.40 -17.90 -9.39
C ARG A 191 24.77 -19.10 -8.68
N ASP A 192 25.27 -19.43 -7.49
CA ASP A 192 24.82 -20.52 -6.62
C ASP A 192 23.59 -20.16 -5.77
N THR A 193 23.16 -18.89 -5.74
CA THR A 193 22.05 -18.41 -4.87
C THR A 193 20.77 -19.21 -5.08
N LYS A 194 20.42 -19.52 -6.35
CA LYS A 194 19.21 -20.29 -6.67
C LYS A 194 19.25 -21.70 -6.07
N ALA A 195 20.31 -22.46 -6.37
CA ALA A 195 20.45 -23.83 -5.88
C ALA A 195 20.52 -23.89 -4.34
N ARG A 196 21.21 -22.92 -3.72
CA ARG A 196 21.27 -22.81 -2.25
C ARG A 196 19.90 -22.54 -1.64
N LEU A 197 19.13 -21.60 -2.20
CA LEU A 197 17.79 -21.29 -1.72
C LEU A 197 16.80 -22.43 -1.95
N GLU A 198 16.96 -23.22 -3.01
CA GLU A 198 16.15 -24.42 -3.26
C GLU A 198 16.32 -25.43 -2.13
N GLN A 199 17.57 -25.76 -1.79
CA GLN A 199 17.87 -26.67 -0.69
C GLN A 199 17.34 -26.15 0.65
N MET A 200 17.53 -24.85 0.93
CA MET A 200 17.01 -24.22 2.15
C MET A 200 15.49 -24.21 2.21
N TRP A 201 14.83 -23.93 1.09
CA TRP A 201 13.37 -23.96 0.97
C TRP A 201 12.83 -25.37 1.23
N GLN A 202 13.46 -26.39 0.66
CA GLN A 202 13.08 -27.79 0.87
C GLN A 202 13.17 -28.17 2.36
N MET A 203 14.30 -27.87 3.01
CA MET A 203 14.48 -28.13 4.45
C MET A 203 13.44 -27.38 5.31
N ALA A 204 13.18 -26.10 5.02
CA ALA A 204 12.18 -25.30 5.73
C ALA A 204 10.76 -25.82 5.50
N TRP A 205 10.47 -26.35 4.31
CA TRP A 205 9.18 -26.94 3.98
C TRP A 205 8.97 -28.26 4.73
N ASP A 206 9.96 -29.14 4.73
CA ASP A 206 9.91 -30.44 5.42
C ASP A 206 9.78 -30.27 6.94
N GLU A 207 10.52 -29.32 7.52
CA GLU A 207 10.40 -28.93 8.93
C GLU A 207 8.98 -28.46 9.25
N ARG A 208 8.40 -27.59 8.43
CA ARG A 208 7.03 -27.10 8.58
C ARG A 208 5.98 -28.22 8.46
N GLN A 209 6.16 -29.16 7.54
CA GLN A 209 5.25 -30.31 7.41
C GLN A 209 5.35 -31.24 8.62
N SER A 210 6.55 -31.43 9.15
CA SER A 210 6.78 -32.26 10.35
C SER A 210 6.09 -31.66 11.58
N GLN A 211 6.20 -30.34 11.79
CA GLN A 211 5.50 -29.64 12.87
C GLN A 211 3.96 -29.73 12.76
N ARG A 212 3.40 -29.83 11.55
CA ARG A 212 1.95 -29.95 11.34
C ARG A 212 1.40 -31.35 11.62
N ARG A 213 2.22 -32.38 11.46
CA ARG A 213 1.80 -33.77 11.68
C ARG A 213 1.72 -34.12 13.17
N GLY A 214 2.28 -33.29 14.05
CA GLY A 214 2.40 -33.58 15.46
C GLY A 214 3.39 -34.74 15.70
N PRO A 215 3.99 -34.84 16.89
CA PRO A 215 4.68 -36.05 17.32
C PRO A 215 3.71 -37.24 17.45
#